data_AF-A0A929Z2Y7-F1
#
_entry.id   AF-A0A929Z2Y7-F1
#
_cell.length_a   1.000
_cell.length_b   1.000
_cell.length_c   1.000
_cell.angle_alpha   90.00
_cell.angle_beta   90.00
_cell.angle_gamma   90.00
#
_symmetry.space_group_name_H-M   'P 1'
#
loop_
_entity.id
_entity.type
_entity.pdbx_description
1 polymer ?
#
loop_
_entity_poly.entity_id
_entity_poly.type
_entity_poly.pdbx_seq_one_letter_code
_entity_poly.pdbx_strand_id
1 'polypeptide(L)'
;MIGVHLTIKPQKHTIIGNFPSVDTQQLMEQPFPLPPLSEQRRIVEILNRFDTLTNSISEGLPREIALRRKQYEYYRDALLRFPPPAPTA
;
A
#
# COMPACT_ATOMS: atom_id res chain seq x y z
N MET A 1 -31.18 -55.21 -25.18
CA MET A 1 -31.36 -53.95 -24.45
C MET A 1 -30.29 -53.86 -23.37
N ILE A 2 -29.08 -53.39 -23.70
CA ILE A 2 -28.00 -53.17 -22.72
C ILE A 2 -27.71 -51.68 -22.74
N GLY A 3 -28.19 -50.97 -21.72
CA GLY A 3 -27.96 -49.53 -21.56
C GLY A 3 -26.55 -49.30 -21.02
N VAL A 4 -25.68 -48.73 -21.85
CA VAL A 4 -24.35 -48.31 -21.43
C VAL A 4 -24.51 -46.95 -20.74
N HIS A 5 -24.37 -46.92 -19.41
CA HIS A 5 -24.39 -45.68 -18.65
C HIS A 5 -23.04 -44.97 -18.84
N LEU A 6 -22.98 -43.98 -19.74
CA LEU A 6 -21.78 -43.18 -19.98
C LEU A 6 -21.70 -42.06 -18.92
N THR A 7 -20.96 -42.31 -17.84
CA THR A 7 -20.66 -41.28 -16.83
C THR A 7 -19.53 -40.38 -17.34
N ILE A 8 -19.87 -39.21 -17.87
CA ILE A 8 -18.91 -38.17 -18.25
C ILE A 8 -18.47 -37.45 -16.96
N LYS A 9 -17.21 -37.61 -16.54
CA LYS A 9 -16.64 -36.81 -15.44
C LYS A 9 -16.28 -35.41 -15.96
N PRO A 10 -16.62 -34.32 -15.25
CA PRO A 10 -16.24 -32.98 -15.66
C PRO A 10 -14.73 -32.80 -15.53
N GLN A 11 -14.06 -32.46 -16.65
CA GLN A 11 -12.65 -32.10 -16.65
C GLN A 11 -12.48 -30.66 -16.13
N LYS A 12 -11.81 -30.51 -14.99
CA LYS A 12 -11.43 -29.20 -14.45
C LYS A 12 -10.36 -28.60 -15.37
N HIS A 13 -10.77 -27.75 -16.31
CA HIS A 13 -9.84 -26.84 -16.98
C HIS A 13 -9.56 -25.68 -16.02
N THR A 14 -8.63 -25.88 -15.10
CA THR A 14 -8.01 -24.75 -14.43
C THR A 14 -6.98 -24.19 -15.40
N ILE A 15 -7.19 -22.97 -15.89
CA ILE A 15 -6.08 -22.18 -16.44
C ILE A 15 -5.19 -21.86 -15.23
N ILE A 16 -4.27 -22.76 -14.91
CA ILE A 16 -3.29 -22.57 -13.85
C ILE A 16 -2.27 -21.57 -14.43
N GLY A 17 -2.59 -20.29 -14.34
CA GLY A 17 -1.54 -19.28 -14.26
C GLY A 17 -0.70 -19.64 -13.04
N ASN A 18 0.56 -20.00 -13.26
CA ASN A 18 1.48 -20.41 -12.20
C ASN A 18 1.91 -19.16 -11.41
N PHE A 19 0.97 -18.54 -10.70
CA PHE A 19 1.24 -17.43 -9.80
C PHE A 19 1.98 -18.00 -8.58
N PRO A 20 3.19 -17.52 -8.27
CA PRO A 20 3.86 -17.93 -7.05
C PRO A 20 2.97 -17.57 -5.86
N SER A 21 2.64 -18.58 -5.06
CA SER A 21 1.88 -18.44 -3.82
C SER A 21 2.66 -19.09 -2.69
N VAL A 22 2.51 -18.57 -1.48
CA VAL A 22 3.19 -19.12 -0.30
C VAL A 22 2.46 -20.39 0.12
N ASP A 23 3.21 -21.50 0.23
CA ASP A 23 2.67 -22.73 0.79
C ASP A 23 2.36 -22.52 2.28
N THR A 24 1.09 -22.71 2.62
CA THR A 24 0.60 -22.45 3.98
C THR A 24 1.16 -23.42 5.00
N GLN A 25 1.44 -24.68 4.62
CA GLN A 25 2.00 -25.67 5.55
C GLN A 25 3.44 -25.31 5.88
N GLN A 26 4.24 -24.96 4.86
CA GLN A 26 5.61 -24.52 5.04
C GLN A 26 5.71 -23.25 5.89
N LEU A 27 4.77 -22.31 5.73
CA LEU A 27 4.76 -21.07 6.52
C LEU A 27 4.48 -21.31 8.01
N MET A 28 3.59 -22.27 8.32
CA MET A 28 3.25 -22.60 9.72
C MET A 28 4.40 -23.30 10.45
N GLU A 29 5.22 -24.07 9.73
CA GLU A 29 6.35 -24.80 10.28
C GLU A 29 7.61 -23.92 10.46
N GLN A 30 7.62 -22.72 9.87
CA GLN A 30 8.76 -21.82 9.96
C GLN A 30 8.91 -21.27 11.40
N PRO A 31 10.02 -21.56 12.09
CA PRO A 31 10.24 -21.02 13.44
C PRO A 31 10.47 -19.52 13.37
N PHE A 32 9.85 -18.78 14.29
CA PHE A 32 10.11 -17.35 14.48
C PHE A 32 10.62 -17.08 15.90
N PRO A 33 11.59 -16.16 16.07
CA PRO A 33 12.07 -15.80 17.41
C PRO A 33 11.00 -14.97 18.13
N LEU A 34 10.57 -15.42 19.30
CA LEU A 34 9.65 -14.69 20.16
C LEU A 34 10.41 -14.11 21.38
N PRO A 35 10.80 -12.82 21.36
CA PRO A 35 11.52 -12.20 22.47
C PRO A 35 10.60 -11.97 23.69
N PRO A 36 11.14 -11.60 24.87
CA PRO A 36 10.33 -11.23 26.04
C PRO A 36 9.38 -10.07 25.75
N LEU A 37 8.26 -9.99 26.47
CA LEU A 37 7.21 -8.98 26.26
C LEU A 37 7.71 -7.53 26.33
N SER A 38 8.71 -7.25 27.16
CA SER A 38 9.32 -5.91 27.26
C SER A 38 9.97 -5.51 25.94
N GLU A 39 10.75 -6.39 25.32
CA GLU A 39 11.40 -6.14 24.04
C GLU A 39 10.39 -6.10 22.90
N GLN A 40 9.35 -6.94 22.93
CA GLN A 40 8.27 -6.85 21.94
C GLN A 40 7.61 -5.46 21.92
N ARG A 41 7.28 -4.92 23.10
CA ARG A 41 6.68 -3.58 23.22
C ARG A 41 7.62 -2.49 22.69
N ARG A 42 8.90 -2.56 23.07
CA ARG A 42 9.93 -1.63 22.60
C ARG A 42 10.08 -1.67 21.07
N ILE A 43 10.11 -2.86 20.49
CA ILE A 43 10.20 -3.05 19.02
C ILE A 43 8.96 -2.43 18.35
N VAL A 44 7.76 -2.75 18.84
CA VAL A 44 6.50 -2.22 18.30
C VAL A 44 6.43 -0.70 18.42
N GLU A 45 6.86 -0.12 19.53
CA GLU A 45 6.88 1.35 19.71
C GLU A 45 7.75 2.03 18.66
N ILE A 46 8.95 1.49 18.42
CA ILE A 46 9.88 2.01 17.41
C ILE A 46 9.26 1.88 16.01
N LEU A 47 8.73 0.71 15.67
CA LEU A 47 8.13 0.45 14.35
C LEU A 47 6.88 1.32 14.11
N ASN A 48 6.02 1.50 15.12
CA ASN A 48 4.84 2.36 15.03
C ASN A 48 5.24 3.82 14.80
N ARG A 49 6.32 4.29 15.44
CA ARG A 49 6.84 5.65 15.20
C ARG A 49 7.33 5.81 13.77
N PHE A 50 8.07 4.82 13.24
CA PHE A 50 8.50 4.85 11.83
C PHE A 50 7.30 4.86 10.88
N ASP A 51 6.34 3.95 11.07
CA ASP A 51 5.15 3.85 10.24
C ASP A 51 4.33 5.14 10.25
N THR A 52 4.14 5.74 11.43
CA THR A 52 3.44 7.03 11.56
C THR A 52 4.15 8.12 10.76
N LEU A 53 5.48 8.22 10.87
CA LEU A 53 6.24 9.23 10.14
C LEU A 53 6.24 9.01 8.62
N THR A 54 6.25 7.77 8.14
CA THR A 54 6.38 7.49 6.70
C THR A 54 5.03 7.41 5.98
N ASN A 55 4.01 6.86 6.63
CA ASN A 55 2.77 6.44 5.98
C ASN A 55 1.54 7.21 6.45
N SER A 56 1.58 7.87 7.62
CA SER A 56 0.41 8.61 8.11
C SER A 56 0.08 9.80 7.22
N ILE A 57 -1.17 9.84 6.75
CA ILE A 57 -1.72 10.97 5.99
C ILE A 57 -2.04 12.19 6.88
N SER A 58 -2.09 12.02 8.21
CA SER A 58 -2.42 13.09 9.17
C SER A 58 -1.19 13.67 9.88
N GLU A 59 -0.07 12.95 9.93
CA GLU A 59 1.08 13.35 10.75
C GLU A 59 2.44 13.11 10.08
N GLY A 60 2.50 12.29 9.03
CA GLY A 60 3.74 11.88 8.39
C GLY A 60 4.11 12.67 7.13
N LEU A 61 5.09 12.13 6.40
CA LEU A 61 5.56 12.65 5.11
C LEU A 61 4.43 12.96 4.10
N PRO A 62 3.39 12.13 3.95
CA PRO A 62 2.30 12.44 3.02
C PRO A 62 1.59 13.77 3.34
N ARG A 63 1.39 14.08 4.63
CA ARG A 63 0.80 15.37 5.04
C ARG A 63 1.70 16.53 4.69
N GLU A 64 2.98 16.41 5.01
CA GLU A 64 3.96 17.46 4.76
C GLU A 64 4.10 17.76 3.27
N ILE A 65 4.17 16.72 2.43
CA ILE A 65 4.20 16.85 0.97
C ILE A 65 2.94 17.56 0.46
N ALA A 66 1.75 17.17 0.94
CA ALA A 66 0.50 17.82 0.54
C ALA A 66 0.48 19.31 0.90
N LEU A 67 0.93 19.67 2.11
CA LEU A 67 1.01 21.06 2.55
C LEU A 67 2.02 21.87 1.72
N ARG A 68 3.21 21.31 1.47
CA ARG A 68 4.26 21.97 0.65
C ARG A 68 3.83 22.17 -0.80
N ARG A 69 3.06 21.23 -1.36
CA ARG A 69 2.47 21.40 -2.70
C ARG A 69 1.48 22.56 -2.76
N LYS A 70 0.56 22.64 -1.78
CA LYS A 70 -0.38 23.77 -1.68
C LYS A 70 0.35 25.10 -1.52
N GLN A 71 1.38 25.12 -0.67
CA GLN A 71 2.20 26.31 -0.47
C GLN A 71 2.92 26.74 -1.76
N TYR A 72 3.50 25.77 -2.49
CA TYR A 72 4.15 26.03 -3.77
C TYR A 72 3.16 26.60 -4.81
N GLU A 73 1.98 25.99 -4.95
CA GLU A 73 0.94 26.46 -5.88
C GLU A 73 0.53 27.90 -5.58
N TYR A 74 0.29 28.23 -4.31
CA TYR A 74 -0.02 29.59 -3.89
C TYR A 74 1.06 30.60 -4.30
N TYR A 75 2.33 30.32 -4.01
CA TYR A 75 3.41 31.24 -4.33
C TYR A 75 3.67 31.34 -5.83
N ARG A 76 3.56 30.24 -6.58
CA ARG A 76 3.64 30.24 -8.04
C ARG A 76 2.59 31.18 -8.64
N ASP A 77 1.34 31.06 -8.21
CA ASP A 77 0.24 31.85 -8.74
C ASP A 77 0.33 33.32 -8.31
N ALA A 78 0.88 33.60 -7.13
CA ALA A 78 1.16 34.96 -6.67
C ALA A 78 2.26 35.63 -7.50
N LEU A 79 3.35 34.92 -7.81
CA LEU A 79 4.45 35.44 -8.64
C LEU A 79 4.02 35.73 -10.09
N LEU A 80 3.08 34.94 -10.61
CA LEU A 80 2.56 35.10 -11.97
C LEU A 80 1.38 36.09 -12.04
N ARG A 81 1.02 36.74 -10.93
CA ARG A 81 -0.01 37.77 -10.89
C ARG A 81 0.60 39.13 -11.21
N PHE A 82 0.57 39.51 -12.48
CA PHE A 82 1.01 40.84 -12.89
C PHE A 82 -0.12 41.86 -12.76
N PRO A 83 0.18 43.10 -12.33
CA PRO A 83 -0.79 44.18 -12.40
C PRO A 83 -1.18 44.46 -13.85
N PRO A 84 -2.43 44.90 -14.11
CA PRO A 84 -2.83 45.31 -15.46
C PRO A 84 -1.91 46.43 -15.98
N PRO A 85 -1.64 46.48 -17.30
CA PRO A 85 -0.81 47.52 -17.87
C PRO A 85 -1.38 48.90 -17.56
N ALA A 86 -0.50 49.88 -17.31
CA ALA A 86 -0.92 51.25 -17.02
C ALA A 86 -1.81 51.80 -18.15
N PRO A 87 -2.85 52.60 -17.85
CA PRO A 87 -3.70 53.18 -18.87
C PRO A 87 -2.85 54.09 -19.77
N THR A 88 -2.80 53.76 -21.06
CA THR A 88 -2.25 54.63 -22.09
C THR A 88 -3.15 55.85 -22.25
N ALA A 89 -2.58 57.03 -21.99
CA ALA A 89 -3.19 58.34 -22.20
C ALA A 89 -3.36 58.66 -23.69
#